data_AF-A0A5N6TSF8-F1
#
_entry.id   AF-A0A5N6TSF8-F1
#
_cell.length_a   1.000
_cell.length_b   1.000
_cell.length_c   1.000
_cell.angle_alpha   90.00
_cell.angle_beta   90.00
_cell.angle_gamma   90.00
#
_symmetry.space_group_name_H-M   'P 1'
#
loop_
_entity.id
_entity.type
_entity.pdbx_description
1 polymer ?
#
loop_
_entity_poly.entity_id
_entity_poly.type
_entity_poly.pdbx_seq_one_letter_code
_entity_poly.pdbx_strand_id
1 'polypeptide(L)'
;MSFPVGFRFAQAVGLTGATWLSGKIISLSVISVPALIQALRQNEIPPDAAAKLFRRLYNKGKATAPPVAAATSGAFLYCAWAVRTGTALAPLTPSNGSSLYCAAAALTLGIVPYTLGLMISTNNKLMDKAESKSAAAKSDEIESLLSRWLKLNAVRGVLPLFGGIIALVAARCLSGLFSGHSWSRTRVLTAPKTYLRGLVVHVRTGPHIHGRTASTDALMDPHRHHHVVKVEGPHDKTEQHRENLIVQLNAIPPGTVALRVEEENPSDEEWTILGSYFPNIQSLEMDTGFNEDLQDKEMPLHWPLMRYRLSSACEELFQSPHVRQGRVNHLILLLTSGLRFEGPTSKELVRRHKEAISRGEVKAKYLTVKEGTPEERKIELTSIPELVNDWLNNKYTAEDPQLEEDNHAPSTVNLRTLEILENDAIDTFNRMAMALPHLVENLTTLNLRSTHGLDFHFTSEKLFPQILPQLSNLQTLQLSIGEVFDDDSLLPALYTWLPPNLSRLQFRGPASLTQSEKWEDWVQAFSSETFLPHLKHLSFTLDLHYEPTDNSWGKNKKERIAPEHVLHSARAAVEPLYEAARQRGIAIARHYDTWSDECQILRQVDDRWLC
;
A
#
# COMPACT_ATOMS: atom_id res chain seq x y z
N MET A 1 8.50 -29.28 -16.19
CA MET A 1 7.14 -29.84 -16.35
C MET A 1 6.24 -29.13 -15.36
N SER A 2 5.19 -28.44 -15.84
CA SER A 2 4.31 -27.63 -15.01
C SER A 2 3.12 -28.45 -14.51
N PHE A 3 2.67 -28.20 -13.28
CA PHE A 3 1.48 -28.85 -12.75
C PHE A 3 0.21 -28.50 -13.55
N PRO A 4 -0.73 -29.45 -13.75
CA PRO A 4 -2.01 -29.17 -14.37
C PRO A 4 -2.74 -28.02 -13.68
N VAL A 5 -3.43 -27.17 -14.44
CA VAL A 5 -4.15 -25.99 -13.92
C VAL A 5 -5.14 -26.38 -12.81
N GLY A 6 -5.86 -27.49 -12.97
CA GLY A 6 -6.80 -27.99 -11.95
C GLY A 6 -6.13 -28.37 -10.62
N PHE A 7 -4.89 -28.89 -10.65
CA PHE A 7 -4.12 -29.20 -9.46
C PHE A 7 -3.71 -27.94 -8.71
N ARG A 8 -3.19 -26.94 -9.44
CA ARG A 8 -2.79 -25.64 -8.87
C ARG A 8 -3.97 -24.88 -8.30
N PHE A 9 -5.11 -24.93 -8.97
CA PHE A 9 -6.36 -24.33 -8.49
C PHE A 9 -6.82 -24.98 -7.18
N ALA A 10 -6.78 -26.31 -7.08
CA ALA A 10 -7.12 -27.00 -5.84
C ALA A 10 -6.14 -26.68 -4.69
N GLN A 11 -4.85 -26.54 -4.97
CA GLN A 11 -3.87 -26.08 -3.96
C GLN A 11 -4.21 -24.67 -3.47
N ALA A 12 -4.50 -23.73 -4.38
CA ALA A 12 -4.87 -22.37 -4.03
C ALA A 12 -6.15 -22.32 -3.17
N VAL A 13 -7.20 -23.05 -3.57
CA VAL A 13 -8.46 -23.15 -2.81
C VAL A 13 -8.24 -23.78 -1.43
N GLY A 14 -7.41 -24.83 -1.34
CA GLY A 14 -7.05 -25.47 -0.08
C GLY A 14 -6.31 -24.52 0.87
N LEU A 15 -5.26 -23.87 0.38
CA LEU A 15 -4.41 -23.00 1.21
C LEU A 15 -5.12 -21.72 1.66
N THR A 16 -5.81 -21.05 0.75
CA THR A 16 -6.58 -19.82 1.07
C THR A 16 -7.75 -20.14 1.99
N GLY A 17 -8.48 -21.24 1.73
CA GLY A 17 -9.60 -21.66 2.55
C GLY A 17 -9.18 -22.04 3.97
N ALA A 18 -8.07 -22.75 4.14
CA ALA A 18 -7.54 -23.12 5.46
C ALA A 18 -7.11 -21.89 6.28
N THR A 19 -6.42 -20.96 5.63
CA THR A 19 -5.95 -19.70 6.26
C THR A 19 -7.11 -18.82 6.67
N TRP A 20 -8.07 -18.57 5.76
CA TRP A 20 -9.26 -17.78 6.04
C TRP A 20 -10.10 -18.40 7.16
N LEU A 21 -10.30 -19.73 7.12
CA LEU A 21 -11.08 -20.44 8.12
C LEU A 21 -10.43 -20.36 9.51
N SER A 22 -9.10 -20.49 9.57
CA SER A 22 -8.35 -20.31 10.82
C SER A 22 -8.50 -18.90 11.37
N GLY A 23 -8.22 -17.87 10.56
CA GLY A 23 -8.29 -16.48 10.97
C GLY A 23 -9.68 -16.09 11.48
N LYS A 24 -10.72 -16.52 10.76
CA LYS A 24 -12.12 -16.31 11.17
C LYS A 24 -12.49 -17.00 12.48
N ILE A 25 -12.00 -18.22 12.73
CA ILE A 25 -12.29 -18.92 13.98
C ILE A 25 -11.53 -18.25 15.14
N ILE A 26 -10.25 -17.92 14.94
CA ILE A 26 -9.40 -17.29 15.97
C ILE A 26 -9.89 -15.88 16.32
N SER A 27 -10.36 -15.10 15.34
CA SER A 27 -10.83 -13.72 15.58
C SER A 27 -12.00 -13.66 16.57
N LEU A 28 -12.87 -14.68 16.60
CA LEU A 28 -13.93 -14.77 17.61
C LEU A 28 -13.35 -14.87 19.04
N SER A 29 -12.20 -15.52 19.21
CA SER A 29 -11.54 -15.67 20.51
C SER A 29 -10.62 -14.52 20.90
N VAL A 30 -10.13 -13.75 19.92
CA VAL A 30 -9.19 -12.62 20.16
C VAL A 30 -9.90 -11.27 20.21
N ILE A 31 -11.02 -11.13 19.49
CA ILE A 31 -11.72 -9.85 19.32
C ILE A 31 -13.14 -9.94 19.90
N SER A 32 -14.02 -10.74 19.29
CA SER A 32 -15.46 -10.63 19.56
C SER A 32 -15.87 -11.10 20.96
N VAL A 33 -15.39 -12.27 21.42
CA VAL A 33 -15.76 -12.79 22.74
C VAL A 33 -15.07 -12.03 23.88
N PRO A 34 -13.78 -11.63 23.79
CA PRO A 34 -13.19 -10.72 24.76
C PRO A 34 -13.95 -9.41 24.93
N ALA A 35 -14.34 -8.76 23.83
CA ALA A 35 -15.15 -7.54 23.89
C ALA A 35 -16.50 -7.78 24.59
N LEU A 36 -17.15 -8.91 24.30
CA LEU A 36 -18.40 -9.29 24.96
C LEU A 36 -18.22 -9.54 26.47
N ILE A 37 -17.12 -10.18 26.86
CA ILE A 37 -16.76 -10.39 28.27
C ILE A 37 -16.48 -9.06 28.97
N GLN A 38 -15.77 -8.15 28.31
CA GLN A 38 -15.45 -6.83 28.85
C GLN A 38 -16.70 -6.00 29.09
N ALA A 39 -17.59 -5.91 28.09
CA ALA A 39 -18.88 -5.22 28.21
C ALA A 39 -19.75 -5.82 29.33
N LEU A 40 -19.71 -7.15 29.51
CA LEU A 40 -20.41 -7.83 30.61
C LEU A 40 -19.81 -7.47 31.99
N ARG A 41 -18.48 -7.42 32.12
CA ARG A 41 -17.78 -7.03 33.37
C ARG A 41 -18.00 -5.57 33.75
N GLN A 42 -18.08 -4.70 32.75
CA GLN A 42 -18.32 -3.26 32.93
C GLN A 42 -19.80 -2.93 33.13
N ASN A 43 -20.69 -3.94 33.16
CA ASN A 43 -22.14 -3.78 33.24
C ASN A 43 -22.75 -2.92 32.11
N GLU A 44 -22.06 -2.83 30.96
CA GLU A 44 -22.55 -2.09 29.77
C GLU A 44 -23.69 -2.85 29.09
N ILE A 45 -23.72 -4.18 29.21
CA ILE A 45 -24.76 -5.03 28.65
C ILE A 45 -25.35 -5.99 29.70
N PRO A 46 -26.67 -6.23 29.69
CA PRO A 46 -27.28 -7.26 30.52
C PRO A 46 -26.75 -8.67 30.21
N PRO A 47 -26.64 -9.58 31.19
CA PRO A 47 -26.16 -10.95 30.96
C PRO A 47 -26.96 -11.73 29.92
N ASP A 48 -28.28 -11.56 29.86
CA ASP A 48 -29.13 -12.20 28.85
C ASP A 48 -28.87 -11.64 27.43
N ALA A 49 -28.57 -10.34 27.32
CA ALA A 49 -28.17 -9.71 26.07
C ALA A 49 -26.83 -10.28 25.58
N ALA A 50 -25.87 -10.49 26.49
CA ALA A 50 -24.59 -11.12 26.16
C ALA A 50 -24.78 -12.55 25.62
N ALA A 51 -25.60 -13.38 26.25
CA ALA A 51 -25.92 -14.73 25.76
C ALA A 51 -26.60 -14.70 24.38
N LYS A 52 -27.54 -13.76 24.16
CA LYS A 52 -28.22 -13.60 22.86
C LYS A 52 -27.27 -13.15 21.75
N LEU A 53 -26.34 -12.22 22.03
CA LEU A 53 -25.31 -11.78 21.11
C LEU A 53 -24.35 -12.92 20.76
N PHE A 54 -23.90 -13.67 21.78
CA PHE A 54 -23.10 -14.87 21.56
C PHE A 54 -23.81 -15.88 20.66
N ARG A 55 -25.10 -16.16 20.90
CA ARG A 55 -25.90 -17.05 20.04
C ARG A 55 -25.91 -16.59 18.58
N ARG A 56 -26.07 -15.29 18.32
CA ARG A 56 -26.03 -14.73 16.96
C ARG A 56 -24.65 -14.95 16.32
N LEU A 57 -23.58 -14.66 17.04
CA LEU A 57 -22.20 -14.88 16.59
C LEU A 57 -21.95 -16.37 16.28
N TYR A 58 -22.35 -17.25 17.20
CA TYR A 58 -22.22 -18.69 17.04
C TYR A 58 -22.99 -19.21 15.83
N ASN A 59 -24.24 -18.80 15.64
CA ASN A 59 -25.06 -19.23 14.50
C ASN A 59 -24.49 -18.76 13.17
N LYS A 60 -23.99 -17.52 13.07
CA LYS A 60 -23.32 -17.00 11.87
C LYS A 60 -22.03 -17.78 11.57
N GLY A 61 -21.25 -18.11 12.61
CA GLY A 61 -20.07 -18.96 12.48
C GLY A 61 -20.42 -20.39 12.03
N LYS A 62 -21.42 -21.01 12.64
CA LYS A 62 -21.90 -22.37 12.34
C LYS A 62 -22.44 -22.49 10.91
N ALA A 63 -23.09 -21.46 10.38
CA ALA A 63 -23.61 -21.46 9.01
C ALA A 63 -22.50 -21.41 7.95
N THR A 64 -21.30 -20.96 8.29
CA THR A 64 -20.26 -20.61 7.29
C THR A 64 -18.96 -21.40 7.44
N ALA A 65 -18.54 -21.73 8.67
CA ALA A 65 -17.27 -22.42 8.91
C ALA A 65 -17.27 -23.89 8.43
N PRO A 66 -18.30 -24.73 8.69
CA PRO A 66 -18.32 -26.12 8.22
C PRO A 66 -18.36 -26.27 6.68
N PRO A 67 -19.17 -25.50 5.92
CA PRO A 67 -19.14 -25.59 4.45
C PRO A 67 -17.77 -25.23 3.86
N VAL A 68 -17.11 -24.20 4.41
CA VAL A 68 -15.77 -23.81 3.97
C VAL A 68 -14.75 -24.89 4.34
N ALA A 69 -14.80 -25.43 5.56
CA ALA A 69 -13.95 -26.55 5.96
C ALA A 69 -14.11 -27.76 5.03
N ALA A 70 -15.35 -28.12 4.67
CA ALA A 70 -15.63 -29.21 3.73
C ALA A 70 -15.07 -28.94 2.33
N ALA A 71 -15.24 -27.72 1.81
CA ALA A 71 -14.68 -27.31 0.52
C ALA A 71 -13.14 -27.35 0.51
N THR A 72 -12.52 -26.81 1.55
CA THR A 72 -11.06 -26.78 1.73
C THR A 72 -10.50 -28.19 1.86
N SER A 73 -11.10 -29.03 2.71
CA SER A 73 -10.71 -30.43 2.85
C SER A 73 -10.92 -31.22 1.57
N GLY A 74 -11.99 -30.95 0.81
CA GLY A 74 -12.21 -31.56 -0.50
C GLY A 74 -11.10 -31.19 -1.51
N ALA A 75 -10.65 -29.93 -1.49
CA ALA A 75 -9.52 -29.49 -2.31
C ALA A 75 -8.21 -30.20 -1.92
N PHE A 76 -7.93 -30.32 -0.62
CA PHE A 76 -6.77 -31.09 -0.14
C PHE A 76 -6.87 -32.58 -0.46
N LEU A 77 -8.05 -33.21 -0.34
CA LEU A 77 -8.24 -34.61 -0.73
C LEU A 77 -8.06 -34.82 -2.24
N TYR A 78 -8.48 -33.86 -3.07
CA TYR A 78 -8.19 -33.88 -4.49
C TYR A 78 -6.68 -33.80 -4.74
N CYS A 79 -5.97 -32.91 -4.04
CA CYS A 79 -4.50 -32.85 -4.14
C CYS A 79 -3.85 -34.17 -3.69
N ALA A 80 -4.31 -34.76 -2.58
CA ALA A 80 -3.84 -36.05 -2.07
C ALA A 80 -4.03 -37.17 -3.09
N TRP A 81 -5.21 -37.22 -3.72
CA TRP A 81 -5.50 -38.16 -4.79
C TRP A 81 -4.58 -37.90 -5.99
N ALA A 82 -4.42 -36.67 -6.44
CA ALA A 82 -3.66 -36.32 -7.63
C ALA A 82 -2.17 -36.66 -7.53
N VAL A 83 -1.59 -36.69 -6.31
CA VAL A 83 -0.17 -36.99 -6.06
C VAL A 83 0.10 -38.40 -5.51
N ARG A 84 -0.92 -39.27 -5.48
CA ARG A 84 -0.79 -40.65 -4.98
C ARG A 84 0.19 -41.47 -5.82
N THR A 85 0.81 -42.47 -5.21
CA THR A 85 1.75 -43.40 -5.87
C THR A 85 1.17 -43.97 -7.16
N GLY A 86 1.95 -43.98 -8.24
CA GLY A 86 1.53 -44.46 -9.56
C GLY A 86 0.86 -43.41 -10.46
N THR A 87 0.79 -42.14 -10.03
CA THR A 87 0.33 -41.03 -10.88
C THR A 87 1.49 -40.25 -11.50
N ALA A 88 1.21 -39.53 -12.59
CA ALA A 88 2.20 -38.69 -13.26
C ALA A 88 2.75 -37.54 -12.39
N LEU A 89 2.05 -37.16 -11.31
CA LEU A 89 2.47 -36.09 -10.39
C LEU A 89 3.26 -36.60 -9.18
N ALA A 90 3.25 -37.91 -8.90
CA ALA A 90 3.96 -38.50 -7.76
C ALA A 90 5.47 -38.18 -7.74
N PRO A 91 6.22 -38.21 -8.87
CA PRO A 91 7.64 -37.86 -8.87
C PRO A 91 7.94 -36.37 -8.62
N LEU A 92 6.92 -35.51 -8.70
CA LEU A 92 7.03 -34.05 -8.58
C LEU A 92 6.69 -33.55 -7.17
N THR A 93 6.45 -34.45 -6.23
CA THR A 93 6.03 -34.11 -4.86
C THR A 93 6.81 -34.94 -3.84
N PRO A 94 6.89 -34.51 -2.56
CA PRO A 94 7.51 -35.32 -1.51
C PRO A 94 6.96 -36.75 -1.49
N SER A 95 7.78 -37.73 -1.11
CA SER A 95 7.39 -39.15 -1.07
C SER A 95 6.17 -39.43 -0.17
N ASN A 96 5.89 -38.53 0.78
CA ASN A 96 4.73 -38.53 1.67
C ASN A 96 3.64 -37.51 1.29
N GLY A 97 3.70 -36.89 0.11
CA GLY A 97 2.82 -35.78 -0.30
C GLY A 97 1.33 -36.11 -0.23
N SER A 98 0.94 -37.32 -0.66
CA SER A 98 -0.45 -37.78 -0.56
C SER A 98 -0.92 -37.86 0.90
N SER A 99 -0.09 -38.44 1.79
CA SER A 99 -0.37 -38.54 3.23
C SER A 99 -0.43 -37.16 3.90
N LEU A 100 0.43 -36.23 3.50
CA LEU A 100 0.43 -34.85 4.02
C LEU A 100 -0.85 -34.11 3.63
N TYR A 101 -1.28 -34.19 2.37
CA TYR A 101 -2.56 -33.58 1.97
C TYR A 101 -3.76 -34.25 2.65
N CYS A 102 -3.74 -35.57 2.88
CA CYS A 102 -4.76 -36.24 3.70
C CYS A 102 -4.78 -35.72 5.14
N ALA A 103 -3.60 -35.54 5.77
CA ALA A 103 -3.49 -34.97 7.11
C ALA A 103 -4.00 -33.51 7.15
N ALA A 104 -3.69 -32.70 6.13
CA ALA A 104 -4.20 -31.35 5.98
C ALA A 104 -5.72 -31.29 5.87
N ALA A 105 -6.31 -32.19 5.06
CA ALA A 105 -7.75 -32.34 4.94
C ALA A 105 -8.41 -32.75 6.26
N ALA A 106 -7.81 -33.71 6.97
CA ALA A 106 -8.31 -34.20 8.25
C ALA A 106 -8.26 -33.13 9.34
N LEU A 107 -7.17 -32.37 9.44
CA LEU A 107 -7.05 -31.26 10.39
C LEU A 107 -8.05 -30.15 10.09
N THR A 108 -8.22 -29.79 8.82
CA THR A 108 -9.16 -28.73 8.41
C THR A 108 -10.60 -29.11 8.69
N LEU A 109 -11.01 -30.34 8.34
CA LEU A 109 -12.37 -30.83 8.62
C LEU A 109 -12.57 -31.14 10.11
N GLY A 110 -11.47 -31.36 10.83
CA GLY A 110 -11.40 -31.68 12.25
C GLY A 110 -12.07 -30.66 13.16
N ILE A 111 -12.32 -29.43 12.68
CA ILE A 111 -13.11 -28.45 13.42
C ILE A 111 -14.51 -28.96 13.78
N VAL A 112 -15.11 -29.83 12.95
CA VAL A 112 -16.46 -30.38 13.16
C VAL A 112 -16.46 -31.40 14.31
N PRO A 113 -15.69 -32.50 14.27
CA PRO A 113 -15.62 -33.44 15.40
C PRO A 113 -15.05 -32.78 16.67
N TYR A 114 -14.13 -31.82 16.56
CA TYR A 114 -13.68 -31.03 17.71
C TYR A 114 -14.84 -30.26 18.37
N THR A 115 -15.69 -29.61 17.56
CA THR A 115 -16.85 -28.88 18.07
C THR A 115 -17.86 -29.82 18.75
N LEU A 116 -18.14 -30.96 18.14
CA LEU A 116 -19.08 -31.95 18.68
C LEU A 116 -18.55 -32.61 19.95
N GLY A 117 -17.26 -32.94 20.02
CA GLY A 117 -16.67 -33.64 21.16
C GLY A 117 -16.36 -32.74 22.35
N LEU A 118 -15.80 -31.55 22.11
CA LEU A 118 -15.21 -30.73 23.18
C LEU A 118 -15.99 -29.44 23.47
N MET A 119 -16.72 -28.90 22.49
CA MET A 119 -17.41 -27.62 22.63
C MET A 119 -18.92 -27.74 22.83
N ILE A 120 -19.54 -28.86 22.47
CA ILE A 120 -21.01 -29.00 22.44
C ILE A 120 -21.66 -28.70 23.80
N SER A 121 -21.06 -29.16 24.91
CA SER A 121 -21.59 -28.91 26.25
C SER A 121 -21.59 -27.42 26.60
N THR A 122 -20.51 -26.71 26.29
CA THR A 122 -20.41 -25.25 26.51
C THR A 122 -21.36 -24.49 25.58
N ASN A 123 -21.47 -24.91 24.32
CA ASN A 123 -22.39 -24.32 23.34
C ASN A 123 -23.83 -24.43 23.84
N ASN A 124 -24.28 -25.63 24.21
CA ASN A 124 -25.65 -25.87 24.66
C ASN A 124 -25.98 -25.02 25.89
N LYS A 125 -25.11 -24.98 26.90
CA LYS A 125 -25.31 -24.13 28.08
C LYS A 125 -25.46 -22.65 27.72
N LEU A 126 -24.65 -22.13 26.79
CA LEU A 126 -24.78 -20.75 26.32
C LEU A 126 -26.06 -20.51 25.51
N MET A 127 -26.52 -21.50 24.73
CA MET A 127 -27.80 -21.43 24.02
C MET A 127 -28.99 -21.44 25.00
N ASP A 128 -28.96 -22.31 26.00
CA ASP A 128 -30.00 -22.40 27.04
C ASP A 128 -30.14 -21.06 27.78
N LYS A 129 -29.02 -20.40 28.10
CA LYS A 129 -29.03 -19.05 28.71
C LYS A 129 -29.57 -17.97 27.78
N ALA A 130 -29.38 -18.12 26.46
CA ALA A 130 -29.93 -17.18 25.47
C ALA A 130 -31.44 -17.34 25.26
N GLU A 131 -32.02 -18.50 25.63
CA GLU A 131 -33.44 -18.83 25.50
C GLU A 131 -34.24 -18.67 26.80
N SER A 132 -33.55 -18.72 27.95
CA SER A 132 -34.11 -18.47 29.28
C SER A 132 -34.85 -17.13 29.35
N LYS A 133 -36.16 -17.18 29.68
CA LYS A 133 -36.97 -16.00 30.03
C LYS A 133 -36.90 -15.63 31.52
N SER A 134 -36.16 -16.38 32.35
CA SER A 134 -36.11 -16.10 33.79
C SER A 134 -35.15 -14.95 34.10
N ALA A 135 -35.63 -14.01 34.90
CA ALA A 135 -34.86 -12.89 35.42
C ALA A 135 -33.89 -13.37 36.52
N ALA A 136 -32.76 -13.96 36.14
CA ALA A 136 -31.50 -13.99 36.88
C ALA A 136 -30.47 -14.92 36.20
N ALA A 137 -30.04 -14.60 34.97
CA ALA A 137 -28.78 -15.16 34.50
C ALA A 137 -27.65 -14.47 35.28
N LYS A 138 -26.93 -15.22 36.14
CA LYS A 138 -25.80 -14.68 36.89
C LYS A 138 -24.68 -14.31 35.93
N SER A 139 -24.21 -13.06 35.99
CA SER A 139 -23.14 -12.53 35.14
C SER A 139 -21.90 -13.44 35.15
N ASP A 140 -21.47 -13.86 36.34
CA ASP A 140 -20.31 -14.75 36.56
C ASP A 140 -20.42 -16.09 35.82
N GLU A 141 -21.63 -16.65 35.71
CA GLU A 141 -21.86 -17.92 35.04
C GLU A 141 -21.72 -17.78 33.52
N ILE A 142 -22.25 -16.71 32.93
CA ILE A 142 -22.13 -16.40 31.50
C ILE A 142 -20.69 -16.06 31.16
N GLU A 143 -20.02 -15.25 31.98
CA GLU A 143 -18.61 -14.93 31.80
C GLU A 143 -17.73 -16.19 31.82
N SER A 144 -17.95 -17.10 32.78
CA SER A 144 -17.21 -18.36 32.86
C SER A 144 -17.41 -19.23 31.63
N LEU A 145 -18.65 -19.33 31.13
CA LEU A 145 -18.97 -20.07 29.92
C LEU A 145 -18.34 -19.45 28.67
N LEU A 146 -18.38 -18.13 28.52
CA LEU A 146 -17.74 -17.40 27.43
C LEU A 146 -16.22 -17.57 27.46
N SER A 147 -15.61 -17.48 28.64
CA SER A 147 -14.17 -17.67 28.86
C SER A 147 -13.73 -19.09 28.51
N ARG A 148 -14.52 -20.10 28.88
CA ARG A 148 -14.27 -21.49 28.49
C ARG A 148 -14.42 -21.69 26.99
N TRP A 149 -15.47 -21.13 26.39
CA TRP A 149 -15.71 -21.21 24.96
C TRP A 149 -14.57 -20.58 24.16
N LEU A 150 -14.09 -19.41 24.57
CA LEU A 150 -12.97 -18.70 23.98
C LEU A 150 -11.73 -19.59 23.86
N LYS A 151 -11.33 -20.24 24.95
CA LYS A 151 -10.14 -21.11 24.99
C LYS A 151 -10.27 -22.30 24.05
N LEU A 152 -11.43 -22.97 24.08
CA LEU A 152 -11.70 -24.11 23.19
C LEU A 152 -11.78 -23.70 21.72
N ASN A 153 -12.36 -22.54 21.44
CA ASN A 153 -12.49 -22.02 20.08
C ASN A 153 -11.13 -21.59 19.49
N ALA A 154 -10.21 -21.07 20.32
CA ALA A 154 -8.85 -20.75 19.89
C ALA A 154 -8.12 -22.02 19.43
N VAL A 155 -8.17 -23.10 20.22
CA VAL A 155 -7.61 -24.41 19.84
C VAL A 155 -8.28 -24.95 18.58
N ARG A 156 -9.60 -24.77 18.44
CA ARG A 156 -10.32 -25.13 17.22
C ARG A 156 -9.78 -24.41 15.98
N GLY A 157 -9.44 -23.13 16.09
CA GLY A 157 -8.92 -22.32 14.98
C GLY A 157 -7.50 -22.69 14.58
N VAL A 158 -6.73 -23.33 15.46
CA VAL A 158 -5.38 -23.82 15.21
C VAL A 158 -5.37 -25.08 14.33
N LEU A 159 -6.44 -25.88 14.34
CA LEU A 159 -6.57 -27.07 13.47
C LEU A 159 -6.41 -26.75 11.97
N PRO A 160 -7.22 -25.85 11.35
CA PRO A 160 -7.05 -25.49 9.95
C PRO A 160 -5.74 -24.74 9.68
N LEU A 161 -5.16 -24.05 10.67
CA LEU A 161 -3.83 -23.43 10.52
C LEU A 161 -2.75 -24.50 10.28
N PHE A 162 -2.68 -25.52 11.14
CA PHE A 162 -1.78 -26.65 10.93
C PHE A 162 -2.10 -27.41 9.65
N GLY A 163 -3.38 -27.52 9.29
CA GLY A 163 -3.79 -28.08 8.01
C GLY A 163 -3.17 -27.34 6.82
N GLY A 164 -3.25 -26.01 6.82
CA GLY A 164 -2.62 -25.15 5.81
C GLY A 164 -1.10 -25.30 5.76
N ILE A 165 -0.43 -25.30 6.92
CA ILE A 165 1.03 -25.46 7.00
C ILE A 165 1.47 -26.83 6.44
N ILE A 166 0.79 -27.91 6.79
CA ILE A 166 1.10 -29.25 6.29
C ILE A 166 0.88 -29.33 4.77
N ALA A 167 -0.19 -28.70 4.25
CA ALA A 167 -0.43 -28.62 2.82
C ALA A 167 0.64 -27.80 2.08
N LEU A 168 1.16 -26.72 2.68
CA LEU A 168 2.30 -25.97 2.14
C LEU A 168 3.56 -26.83 2.06
N VAL A 169 3.83 -27.63 3.10
CA VAL A 169 4.96 -28.58 3.08
C VAL A 169 4.77 -29.65 2.00
N ALA A 170 3.54 -30.17 1.83
CA ALA A 170 3.20 -31.10 0.75
C ALA A 170 3.33 -30.48 -0.65
N ALA A 171 3.20 -29.14 -0.74
CA ALA A 171 3.29 -28.38 -1.97
C ALA A 171 4.73 -27.97 -2.36
N ARG A 172 5.79 -28.46 -1.68
CA ARG A 172 7.21 -28.18 -2.01
C ARG A 172 7.65 -28.75 -3.36
N CYS A 173 7.09 -28.14 -4.41
CA CYS A 173 7.59 -27.88 -5.73
C CYS A 173 7.00 -26.51 -6.18
N LEU A 174 7.03 -25.52 -5.28
CA LEU A 174 6.64 -24.13 -5.57
C LEU A 174 7.76 -23.33 -6.28
N SER A 175 8.84 -23.98 -6.72
CA SER A 175 9.85 -23.39 -7.63
C SER A 175 9.40 -23.33 -9.10
N GLY A 176 8.23 -23.87 -9.45
CA GLY A 176 7.75 -23.97 -10.83
C GLY A 176 6.33 -23.45 -11.10
N LEU A 177 5.70 -22.75 -10.14
CA LEU A 177 4.28 -22.40 -10.23
C LEU A 177 3.97 -21.03 -10.88
N PHE A 178 4.99 -20.19 -11.09
CA PHE A 178 4.89 -18.92 -11.85
C PHE A 178 5.87 -18.79 -13.02
N SER A 179 6.72 -19.79 -13.26
CA SER A 179 7.54 -19.86 -14.47
C SER A 179 6.69 -20.38 -15.64
N GLY A 180 6.21 -19.42 -16.44
CA GLY A 180 5.68 -19.66 -17.78
C GLY A 180 4.20 -20.02 -17.78
N HIS A 181 3.35 -19.02 -17.95
CA HIS A 181 2.44 -18.90 -19.09
C HIS A 181 2.12 -17.41 -19.25
N SER A 182 2.71 -16.83 -20.29
CA SER A 182 2.38 -15.56 -20.94
C SER A 182 1.00 -15.01 -20.52
N TRP A 183 0.97 -14.14 -19.52
CA TRP A 183 0.01 -13.05 -19.57
C TRP A 183 0.34 -12.30 -20.86
N SER A 184 -0.61 -12.35 -21.80
CA SER A 184 -0.61 -11.55 -23.01
C SER A 184 -0.09 -10.16 -22.67
N ARG A 185 0.97 -9.75 -23.38
CA ARG A 185 1.47 -8.37 -23.45
C ARG A 185 0.28 -7.40 -23.52
N THR A 186 -0.14 -6.87 -22.38
CA THR A 186 -0.77 -5.56 -22.33
C THR A 186 0.37 -4.59 -22.65
N ARG A 187 0.19 -3.74 -23.67
CA ARG A 187 1.20 -2.75 -24.05
C ARG A 187 1.39 -1.81 -22.87
N VAL A 188 2.40 -2.07 -22.04
CA VAL A 188 2.98 -1.09 -21.14
C VAL A 188 3.47 0.07 -22.00
N LEU A 189 3.11 1.29 -21.61
CA LEU A 189 3.44 2.54 -22.30
C LEU A 189 4.92 2.58 -22.69
N THR A 190 5.20 2.44 -23.99
CA THR A 190 6.48 2.84 -24.58
C THR A 190 6.26 4.15 -25.31
N ALA A 191 7.07 5.16 -24.99
CA ALA A 191 6.96 6.50 -25.54
C ALA A 191 6.86 6.52 -27.09
N PRO A 192 5.89 7.23 -27.68
CA PRO A 192 5.99 7.67 -29.07
C PRO A 192 7.17 8.63 -29.24
N LYS A 193 7.91 8.49 -30.34
CA LYS A 193 9.14 9.25 -30.68
C LYS A 193 8.96 10.76 -30.92
N THR A 194 7.86 11.38 -30.48
CA THR A 194 7.48 12.76 -30.87
C THR A 194 7.32 13.75 -29.72
N TYR A 195 7.34 13.35 -28.45
CA TYR A 195 7.10 14.30 -27.33
C TYR A 195 8.26 15.25 -27.00
N LEU A 196 9.45 15.05 -27.57
CA LEU A 196 10.58 15.98 -27.37
C LEU A 196 10.67 17.10 -28.42
N ARG A 197 9.74 17.17 -29.40
CA ARG A 197 9.71 18.24 -30.40
C ARG A 197 8.82 19.45 -30.05
N GLY A 198 8.05 19.38 -28.97
CA GLY A 198 7.28 20.51 -28.44
C GLY A 198 8.09 21.46 -27.53
N LEU A 199 9.30 21.05 -27.13
CA LEU A 199 10.24 21.86 -26.35
C LEU A 199 10.96 22.89 -27.25
N VAL A 200 10.21 23.72 -27.98
CA VAL A 200 10.79 24.85 -28.73
C VAL A 200 10.79 26.08 -27.85
N VAL A 201 11.99 26.38 -27.38
CA VAL A 201 12.44 27.63 -26.76
C VAL A 201 11.80 28.86 -27.43
N HIS A 202 11.05 29.63 -26.65
CA HIS A 202 10.88 31.06 -26.88
C HIS A 202 11.40 31.81 -25.65
N VAL A 203 12.69 32.13 -25.68
CA VAL A 203 13.28 33.14 -24.79
C VAL A 203 12.64 34.48 -25.14
N ARG A 204 11.74 34.97 -24.28
CA ARG A 204 11.49 36.41 -24.16
C ARG A 204 12.16 36.89 -22.89
N THR A 205 13.35 37.46 -23.07
CA THR A 205 14.02 38.29 -22.07
C THR A 205 13.20 39.56 -21.85
N GLY A 206 12.52 39.64 -20.70
CA GLY A 206 11.95 40.88 -20.14
C GLY A 206 12.78 41.34 -18.94
N PRO A 207 12.85 42.65 -18.65
CA PRO A 207 13.94 43.23 -17.87
C PRO A 207 13.84 42.88 -16.38
N HIS A 208 15.00 42.58 -15.80
CA HIS A 208 15.23 42.45 -14.37
C HIS A 208 14.67 43.65 -13.60
N ILE A 209 13.71 43.38 -12.72
CA ILE A 209 13.36 44.30 -11.62
C ILE A 209 13.95 43.68 -10.35
N HIS A 210 15.00 44.32 -9.83
CA HIS A 210 15.53 44.06 -8.50
C HIS A 210 14.50 44.49 -7.44
N GLY A 211 13.63 43.58 -7.05
CA GLY A 211 12.86 43.65 -5.81
C GLY A 211 13.57 42.83 -4.74
N ARG A 212 13.99 43.49 -3.65
CA ARG A 212 14.57 42.87 -2.46
C ARG A 212 13.78 41.63 -2.03
N THR A 213 14.38 40.45 -2.16
CA THR A 213 13.93 39.23 -1.48
C THR A 213 14.25 39.36 0.00
N ALA A 214 13.23 39.67 0.80
CA ALA A 214 13.29 39.38 2.22
C ALA A 214 13.28 37.86 2.37
N SER A 215 14.35 37.31 2.92
CA SER A 215 14.45 35.90 3.31
C SER A 215 13.27 35.53 4.20
N THR A 216 12.36 34.71 3.68
CA THR A 216 11.35 33.97 4.45
C THR A 216 11.63 32.47 4.37
N ASP A 217 12.91 32.08 4.39
CA ASP A 217 13.33 30.72 4.77
C ASP A 217 13.26 30.57 6.29
N ALA A 218 12.14 31.01 6.88
CA ALA A 218 11.83 30.68 8.26
C ALA A 218 11.50 29.18 8.27
N LEU A 219 12.48 28.37 8.68
CA LEU A 219 12.35 26.97 9.05
C LEU A 219 10.99 26.75 9.72
N MET A 220 10.05 26.13 9.01
CA MET A 220 8.88 25.54 9.64
C MET A 220 9.38 24.31 10.39
N ASP A 221 9.09 24.25 11.69
CA ASP A 221 9.36 23.07 12.50
C ASP A 221 8.61 21.86 11.91
N PRO A 222 9.32 20.82 11.41
CA PRO A 222 8.68 19.62 10.89
C PRO A 222 7.88 18.85 11.95
N HIS A 223 8.11 19.12 13.25
CA HIS A 223 7.42 18.51 14.39
C HIS A 223 6.38 19.43 15.04
N ARG A 224 5.89 20.44 14.32
CA ARG A 224 4.84 21.33 14.80
C ARG A 224 3.65 20.49 15.30
N HIS A 225 3.17 20.74 16.51
CA HIS A 225 2.01 20.02 17.04
C HIS A 225 0.76 20.33 16.22
N HIS A 226 0.17 19.31 15.59
CA HIS A 226 -1.12 19.42 14.89
C HIS A 226 -2.27 19.13 15.85
N HIS A 227 -3.27 20.01 15.83
CA HIS A 227 -4.54 19.69 16.48
C HIS A 227 -5.28 18.65 15.67
N VAL A 228 -5.74 17.59 16.32
CA VAL A 228 -6.47 16.50 15.68
C VAL A 228 -7.95 16.81 15.64
N VAL A 229 -8.56 16.65 14.47
CA VAL A 229 -10.00 16.66 14.26
C VAL A 229 -10.41 15.35 13.63
N LYS A 230 -11.45 14.72 14.19
CA LYS A 230 -12.03 13.49 13.66
C LYS A 230 -13.28 13.82 12.86
N VAL A 231 -13.28 13.41 11.61
CA VAL A 231 -14.37 13.57 10.66
C VAL A 231 -15.07 12.23 10.46
N GLU A 232 -16.34 12.25 10.04
CA GLU A 232 -17.10 11.02 9.79
C GLU A 232 -17.38 10.84 8.29
N GLY A 233 -17.15 11.88 7.49
CA GLY A 233 -17.07 11.81 6.05
C GLY A 233 -18.41 11.68 5.32
N PRO A 234 -18.37 11.40 4.01
CA PRO A 234 -19.51 11.55 3.09
C PRO A 234 -20.58 10.44 3.21
N HIS A 235 -20.30 9.36 3.94
CA HIS A 235 -21.13 8.16 3.98
C HIS A 235 -22.07 8.11 5.20
N ASP A 236 -21.81 8.91 6.23
CA ASP A 236 -22.71 9.04 7.39
C ASP A 236 -23.54 10.33 7.25
N LYS A 237 -24.87 10.19 7.13
CA LYS A 237 -25.80 11.31 6.89
C LYS A 237 -26.71 11.54 8.08
N THR A 238 -26.16 11.56 9.28
CA THR A 238 -26.94 11.84 10.49
C THR A 238 -26.73 13.29 10.94
N GLU A 239 -27.79 13.99 11.35
CA GLU A 239 -27.71 15.36 11.90
C GLU A 239 -26.74 15.45 13.11
N GLN A 240 -26.54 14.32 13.81
CA GLN A 240 -25.61 14.17 14.92
C GLN A 240 -24.15 14.44 14.51
N HIS A 241 -23.80 14.16 13.26
CA HIS A 241 -22.46 14.30 12.71
C HIS A 241 -21.94 15.74 12.79
N ARG A 242 -22.74 16.69 12.30
CA ARG A 242 -22.43 18.12 12.31
C ARG A 242 -22.22 18.64 13.72
N GLU A 243 -23.07 18.23 14.65
CA GLU A 243 -22.98 18.62 16.05
C GLU A 243 -21.71 18.07 16.70
N ASN A 244 -21.35 16.81 16.43
CA ASN A 244 -20.12 16.19 16.92
C ASN A 244 -18.88 16.96 16.45
N LEU A 245 -18.81 17.32 15.18
CA LEU A 245 -17.70 18.11 14.64
C LEU A 245 -17.62 19.48 15.31
N ILE A 246 -18.74 20.20 15.43
CA ILE A 246 -18.76 21.52 16.08
C ILE A 246 -18.32 21.45 17.55
N VAL A 247 -18.73 20.41 18.29
CA VAL A 247 -18.31 20.19 19.68
C VAL A 247 -16.79 19.99 19.76
N GLN A 248 -16.20 19.21 18.84
CA GLN A 248 -14.75 19.05 18.75
C GLN A 248 -14.05 20.38 18.47
N LEU A 249 -14.56 21.14 17.49
CA LEU A 249 -13.97 22.42 17.09
C LEU A 249 -13.95 23.44 18.22
N ASN A 250 -15.00 23.51 19.04
CA ASN A 250 -15.04 24.41 20.21
C ASN A 250 -13.92 24.16 21.23
N ALA A 251 -13.34 22.95 21.26
CA ALA A 251 -12.19 22.63 22.11
C ALA A 251 -10.84 23.05 21.49
N ILE A 252 -10.82 23.43 20.22
CA ILE A 252 -9.62 23.80 19.45
C ILE A 252 -9.60 25.32 19.24
N PRO A 253 -8.48 26.01 19.52
CA PRO A 253 -8.38 27.44 19.28
C PRO A 253 -8.60 27.80 17.79
N PRO A 254 -9.45 28.78 17.45
CA PRO A 254 -9.64 29.22 16.06
C PRO A 254 -8.34 29.72 15.39
N GLY A 255 -7.41 30.24 16.17
CA GLY A 255 -6.08 30.69 15.70
C GLY A 255 -5.11 29.55 15.37
N THR A 256 -5.56 28.30 15.37
CA THR A 256 -4.76 27.13 14.97
C THR A 256 -4.23 27.28 13.55
N VAL A 257 -2.99 26.88 13.34
CA VAL A 257 -2.28 26.95 12.05
C VAL A 257 -1.86 25.57 11.52
N ALA A 258 -2.00 24.52 12.32
CA ALA A 258 -1.60 23.16 12.00
C ALA A 258 -2.72 22.20 12.41
N LEU A 259 -3.29 21.52 11.42
CA LEU A 259 -4.45 20.65 11.58
C LEU A 259 -4.12 19.25 11.08
N ARG A 260 -4.55 18.23 11.83
CA ARG A 260 -4.55 16.84 11.40
C ARG A 260 -5.99 16.33 11.36
N VAL A 261 -6.38 15.77 10.22
CA VAL A 261 -7.69 15.16 10.00
C VAL A 261 -7.52 13.64 10.03
N GLU A 262 -8.35 12.97 10.82
CA GLU A 262 -8.32 11.51 11.04
C GLU A 262 -9.70 10.86 10.88
N GLU A 263 -9.70 9.52 10.91
CA GLU A 263 -10.84 8.59 10.79
C GLU A 263 -11.36 8.44 9.35
N GLU A 264 -11.78 9.53 8.70
CA GLU A 264 -12.36 9.52 7.35
C GLU A 264 -11.92 10.73 6.51
N ASN A 265 -12.35 10.79 5.25
CA ASN A 265 -12.18 11.96 4.39
C ASN A 265 -13.31 12.97 4.63
N PRO A 266 -13.03 14.29 4.80
CA PRO A 266 -14.09 15.27 5.00
C PRO A 266 -15.04 15.34 3.80
N SER A 267 -16.33 15.38 4.07
CA SER A 267 -17.37 15.74 3.11
C SER A 267 -17.33 17.24 2.76
N ASP A 268 -18.03 17.64 1.70
CA ASP A 268 -18.17 19.06 1.30
C ASP A 268 -18.69 19.96 2.44
N GLU A 269 -19.60 19.43 3.27
CA GLU A 269 -20.13 20.14 4.43
C GLU A 269 -19.08 20.29 5.54
N GLU A 270 -18.34 19.22 5.84
CA GLU A 270 -17.26 19.28 6.83
C GLU A 270 -16.14 20.22 6.39
N TRP A 271 -15.76 20.21 5.11
CA TRP A 271 -14.82 21.19 4.56
C TRP A 271 -15.31 22.61 4.75
N THR A 272 -16.60 22.87 4.53
CA THR A 272 -17.21 24.18 4.74
C THR A 272 -17.14 24.60 6.21
N ILE A 273 -17.44 23.69 7.15
CA ILE A 273 -17.37 23.93 8.59
C ILE A 273 -15.93 24.21 9.03
N LEU A 274 -14.99 23.37 8.63
CA LEU A 274 -13.56 23.50 8.94
C LEU A 274 -13.00 24.82 8.38
N GLY A 275 -13.33 25.14 7.13
CA GLY A 275 -12.92 26.39 6.48
C GLY A 275 -13.47 27.62 7.19
N SER A 276 -14.73 27.57 7.66
CA SER A 276 -15.36 28.68 8.38
C SER A 276 -14.76 28.88 9.77
N TYR A 277 -14.39 27.78 10.45
CA TYR A 277 -13.85 27.83 11.81
C TYR A 277 -12.38 28.24 11.85
N PHE A 278 -11.57 27.71 10.93
CA PHE A 278 -10.13 28.00 10.87
C PHE A 278 -9.81 28.99 9.75
N PRO A 279 -9.33 30.20 10.05
CA PRO A 279 -9.02 31.19 9.03
C PRO A 279 -7.61 31.04 8.43
N ASN A 280 -6.70 30.30 9.06
CA ASN A 280 -5.25 30.41 8.79
C ASN A 280 -4.49 29.07 8.90
N ILE A 281 -5.06 27.96 8.40
CA ILE A 281 -4.33 26.69 8.34
C ILE A 281 -3.15 26.81 7.36
N GLN A 282 -1.95 26.52 7.86
CA GLN A 282 -0.68 26.55 7.11
C GLN A 282 -0.08 25.17 6.91
N SER A 283 -0.36 24.23 7.82
CA SER A 283 0.02 22.82 7.68
C SER A 283 -1.19 21.93 7.87
N LEU A 284 -1.44 21.06 6.90
CA LEU A 284 -2.49 20.06 6.95
C LEU A 284 -1.89 18.67 6.85
N GLU A 285 -2.36 17.77 7.71
CA GLU A 285 -2.10 16.34 7.62
C GLU A 285 -3.42 15.60 7.49
N MET A 286 -3.52 14.72 6.51
CA MET A 286 -4.69 13.87 6.29
C MET A 286 -4.23 12.41 6.24
N ASP A 287 -4.93 11.54 6.95
CA ASP A 287 -4.80 10.09 6.83
C ASP A 287 -6.16 9.51 6.45
N THR A 288 -6.27 9.04 5.22
CA THR A 288 -7.55 8.68 4.61
C THR A 288 -7.94 7.23 4.86
N GLY A 289 -7.07 6.46 5.50
CA GLY A 289 -7.20 5.01 5.60
C GLY A 289 -7.41 4.35 4.22
N PHE A 290 -8.23 3.30 4.19
CA PHE A 290 -8.56 2.55 2.96
C PHE A 290 -9.80 3.09 2.23
N ASN A 291 -10.25 4.32 2.53
CA ASN A 291 -11.42 4.89 1.87
C ASN A 291 -11.07 5.30 0.42
N GLU A 292 -11.85 4.79 -0.54
CA GLU A 292 -11.74 5.03 -1.99
C GLU A 292 -12.48 6.31 -2.43
N ASP A 293 -12.52 7.36 -1.61
CA ASP A 293 -13.12 8.65 -1.98
C ASP A 293 -12.41 9.82 -1.26
N LEU A 294 -11.35 10.39 -1.87
CA LEU A 294 -10.52 11.44 -1.23
C LEU A 294 -11.24 12.78 -1.00
N GLN A 295 -12.16 13.18 -1.89
CA GLN A 295 -13.00 14.39 -1.81
C GLN A 295 -12.25 15.69 -1.40
N ASP A 296 -11.01 15.86 -1.84
CA ASP A 296 -10.15 17.00 -1.49
C ASP A 296 -10.35 18.22 -2.41
N LYS A 297 -11.31 18.16 -3.33
CA LYS A 297 -11.64 19.26 -4.27
C LYS A 297 -12.17 20.50 -3.56
N GLU A 298 -13.03 20.32 -2.55
CA GLU A 298 -13.69 21.40 -1.82
C GLU A 298 -12.86 21.90 -0.63
N MET A 299 -11.58 21.56 -0.57
CA MET A 299 -10.68 22.02 0.48
C MET A 299 -10.63 23.56 0.52
N PRO A 300 -10.73 24.21 1.71
CA PRO A 300 -10.87 25.65 1.82
C PRO A 300 -9.72 26.44 1.18
N LEU A 301 -10.04 27.23 0.14
CA LEU A 301 -9.05 27.96 -0.66
C LEU A 301 -8.44 29.18 0.02
N HIS A 302 -9.09 29.73 1.06
CA HIS A 302 -8.57 30.88 1.81
C HIS A 302 -7.44 30.50 2.76
N TRP A 303 -7.23 29.20 3.02
CA TRP A 303 -6.12 28.75 3.83
C TRP A 303 -4.78 29.05 3.13
N PRO A 304 -3.82 29.71 3.80
CA PRO A 304 -2.47 29.88 3.28
C PRO A 304 -1.67 28.59 3.50
N LEU A 305 -2.11 27.50 2.87
CA LEU A 305 -1.59 26.16 3.06
C LEU A 305 -0.19 26.02 2.42
N MET A 306 0.83 25.90 3.26
CA MET A 306 2.24 25.81 2.85
C MET A 306 2.77 24.37 2.88
N ARG A 307 2.27 23.54 3.80
CA ARG A 307 2.65 22.12 3.92
C ARG A 307 1.40 21.24 3.90
N TYR A 308 1.39 20.24 3.04
CA TYR A 308 0.32 19.26 2.96
C TYR A 308 0.90 17.85 3.00
N ARG A 309 0.50 17.05 3.99
CA ARG A 309 0.77 15.62 4.06
C ARG A 309 -0.52 14.84 3.81
N LEU A 310 -0.51 13.98 2.80
CA LEU A 310 -1.54 12.98 2.57
C LEU A 310 -0.98 11.60 2.86
N SER A 311 -1.71 10.80 3.62
CA SER A 311 -1.32 9.45 4.01
C SER A 311 -2.38 8.41 3.64
N SER A 312 -1.92 7.19 3.33
CA SER A 312 -2.74 5.98 3.11
C SER A 312 -3.68 5.97 1.89
N ALA A 313 -3.91 7.11 1.23
CA ALA A 313 -4.81 7.20 0.08
C ALA A 313 -4.45 6.23 -1.04
N CYS A 314 -5.44 5.46 -1.50
CA CYS A 314 -5.26 4.33 -2.41
C CYS A 314 -6.22 4.43 -3.60
N GLU A 315 -5.69 4.38 -4.82
CA GLU A 315 -6.46 4.38 -6.08
C GLU A 315 -7.40 5.57 -6.27
N GLU A 316 -7.07 6.71 -5.67
CA GLU A 316 -7.91 7.91 -5.70
C GLU A 316 -7.49 8.95 -6.73
N LEU A 317 -8.47 9.76 -7.16
CA LEU A 317 -8.20 10.97 -7.92
C LEU A 317 -7.88 12.10 -6.94
N PHE A 318 -6.66 12.60 -7.02
CA PHE A 318 -6.14 13.70 -6.22
C PHE A 318 -6.57 15.04 -6.84
N GLN A 319 -7.50 15.73 -6.17
CA GLN A 319 -8.18 16.93 -6.70
C GLN A 319 -7.88 18.19 -5.89
N SER A 320 -7.01 18.12 -4.89
CA SER A 320 -6.61 19.24 -4.04
C SER A 320 -6.26 20.48 -4.87
N PRO A 321 -7.05 21.55 -4.78
CA PRO A 321 -6.78 22.76 -5.54
C PRO A 321 -5.52 23.47 -5.04
N HIS A 322 -5.14 23.28 -3.77
CA HIS A 322 -3.89 23.81 -3.21
C HIS A 322 -2.65 23.23 -3.89
N VAL A 323 -2.69 21.97 -4.31
CA VAL A 323 -1.59 21.33 -5.02
C VAL A 323 -1.68 21.58 -6.53
N ARG A 324 -2.85 21.36 -7.14
CA ARG A 324 -3.02 21.55 -8.61
C ARG A 324 -2.72 22.98 -9.05
N GLN A 325 -3.03 23.96 -8.20
CA GLN A 325 -2.70 25.37 -8.44
C GLN A 325 -1.31 25.78 -7.90
N GLY A 326 -0.48 24.81 -7.50
CA GLY A 326 0.89 25.05 -7.05
C GLY A 326 1.03 25.96 -5.83
N ARG A 327 0.04 26.02 -4.94
CA ARG A 327 0.04 26.93 -3.77
C ARG A 327 0.89 26.41 -2.61
N VAL A 328 0.97 25.09 -2.46
CA VAL A 328 1.74 24.40 -1.42
C VAL A 328 3.24 24.48 -1.72
N ASN A 329 4.07 24.70 -0.69
CA ASN A 329 5.52 24.69 -0.80
C ASN A 329 6.11 23.28 -0.62
N HIS A 330 5.50 22.49 0.27
CA HIS A 330 5.97 21.17 0.67
C HIS A 330 4.83 20.16 0.65
N LEU A 331 4.87 19.22 -0.30
CA LEU A 331 3.92 18.12 -0.43
C LEU A 331 4.56 16.81 0.01
N ILE A 332 3.86 16.07 0.86
CA ILE A 332 4.28 14.75 1.34
C ILE A 332 3.16 13.76 1.03
N LEU A 333 3.49 12.71 0.28
CA LEU A 333 2.62 11.56 -0.01
C LEU A 333 3.22 10.33 0.69
N LEU A 334 2.63 9.95 1.82
CA LEU A 334 3.14 8.90 2.68
C LEU A 334 2.27 7.64 2.58
N LEU A 335 2.85 6.52 2.18
CA LEU A 335 2.12 5.25 2.01
C LEU A 335 0.88 5.40 1.11
N THR A 336 0.92 6.29 0.12
CA THR A 336 -0.14 6.40 -0.89
C THR A 336 0.07 5.37 -1.99
N SER A 337 -0.98 4.84 -2.60
CA SER A 337 -0.86 3.88 -3.70
C SER A 337 -1.79 4.22 -4.86
N GLY A 338 -1.35 4.14 -6.11
CA GLY A 338 -2.26 4.28 -7.25
C GLY A 338 -2.93 5.66 -7.41
N LEU A 339 -2.41 6.69 -6.72
CA LEU A 339 -2.94 8.06 -6.84
C LEU A 339 -2.88 8.56 -8.29
N ARG A 340 -3.97 9.20 -8.71
CA ARG A 340 -4.12 9.85 -10.02
C ARG A 340 -4.18 11.36 -9.84
N PHE A 341 -3.61 12.10 -10.76
CA PHE A 341 -3.62 13.58 -10.75
C PHE A 341 -4.48 14.17 -11.88
N GLU A 342 -5.20 13.31 -12.59
CA GLU A 342 -6.09 13.63 -13.70
C GLU A 342 -6.96 12.42 -14.02
N GLY A 343 -8.00 12.67 -14.82
CA GLY A 343 -8.91 11.67 -15.32
C GLY A 343 -10.19 11.53 -14.52
N PRO A 344 -11.01 10.53 -14.87
CA PRO A 344 -12.25 10.24 -14.16
C PRO A 344 -12.00 9.75 -12.74
N THR A 345 -12.97 10.01 -11.85
CA THR A 345 -13.01 9.43 -10.50
C THR A 345 -13.24 7.92 -10.56
N SER A 346 -12.92 7.21 -9.47
CA SER A 346 -13.15 5.76 -9.32
C SER A 346 -14.63 5.42 -9.59
N LYS A 347 -15.56 6.20 -9.02
CA LYS A 347 -17.01 6.10 -9.26
C LYS A 347 -17.38 6.27 -10.73
N GLU A 348 -16.80 7.25 -11.41
CA GLU A 348 -17.08 7.52 -12.82
C GLU A 348 -16.56 6.41 -13.73
N LEU A 349 -15.38 5.86 -13.45
CA LEU A 349 -14.84 4.69 -14.15
C LEU A 349 -15.77 3.48 -14.02
N VAL A 350 -16.20 3.17 -12.79
CA VAL A 350 -17.13 2.06 -12.52
C VAL A 350 -18.47 2.27 -13.24
N ARG A 351 -19.03 3.50 -13.20
CA ARG A 351 -20.27 3.83 -13.89
C ARG A 351 -20.16 3.61 -15.39
N ARG A 352 -19.13 4.18 -16.03
CA ARG A 352 -18.88 4.02 -17.47
C ARG A 352 -18.67 2.56 -17.86
N HIS A 353 -17.97 1.79 -17.04
CA HIS A 353 -17.74 0.36 -17.27
C HIS A 353 -19.06 -0.43 -17.25
N LYS A 354 -19.93 -0.20 -16.27
CA LYS A 354 -21.26 -0.81 -16.21
C LYS A 354 -22.13 -0.46 -17.41
N GLU A 355 -22.07 0.80 -17.87
CA GLU A 355 -22.78 1.23 -19.07
C GLU A 355 -22.23 0.53 -20.33
N ALA A 356 -20.91 0.39 -20.46
CA ALA A 356 -20.29 -0.33 -21.57
C ALA A 356 -20.67 -1.83 -21.58
N ILE A 357 -20.77 -2.46 -20.40
CA ILE A 357 -21.32 -3.82 -20.26
C ILE A 357 -22.76 -3.87 -20.75
N SER A 358 -23.60 -2.91 -20.35
CA SER A 358 -25.01 -2.86 -20.76
C SER A 358 -25.21 -2.68 -22.27
N ARG A 359 -24.28 -1.96 -22.93
CA ARG A 359 -24.24 -1.80 -24.39
C ARG A 359 -23.63 -3.00 -25.14
N GLY A 360 -23.05 -3.95 -24.41
CA GLY A 360 -22.39 -5.13 -24.99
C GLY A 360 -20.99 -4.87 -25.55
N GLU A 361 -20.39 -3.73 -25.23
CA GLU A 361 -19.04 -3.34 -25.69
C GLU A 361 -17.95 -4.09 -24.92
N VAL A 362 -18.21 -4.39 -23.64
CA VAL A 362 -17.28 -5.08 -22.74
C VAL A 362 -17.96 -6.30 -22.11
N LYS A 363 -17.22 -7.40 -21.98
CA LYS A 363 -17.71 -8.59 -21.29
C LYS A 363 -17.57 -8.43 -19.78
N ALA A 364 -18.69 -8.49 -19.06
CA ALA A 364 -18.68 -8.56 -17.61
C ALA A 364 -17.90 -9.80 -17.13
N LYS A 365 -17.03 -9.58 -16.13
CA LYS A 365 -16.32 -10.65 -15.42
C LYS A 365 -17.18 -11.10 -14.25
N TYR A 366 -17.28 -12.40 -14.02
CA TYR A 366 -18.06 -12.95 -12.92
C TYR A 366 -17.23 -13.92 -12.10
N LEU A 367 -17.38 -13.84 -10.78
CA LEU A 367 -16.96 -14.86 -9.83
C LEU A 367 -18.16 -15.78 -9.54
N THR A 368 -18.01 -17.06 -9.85
CA THR A 368 -19.06 -18.05 -9.54
C THR A 368 -18.94 -18.52 -8.10
N VAL A 369 -19.92 -18.19 -7.25
CA VAL A 369 -20.05 -18.71 -5.89
C VAL A 369 -20.85 -20.02 -5.87
N LYS A 370 -20.68 -20.80 -4.79
CA LYS A 370 -21.14 -22.20 -4.73
C LYS A 370 -22.63 -22.38 -4.39
N GLU A 371 -23.28 -21.38 -3.82
CA GLU A 371 -24.64 -21.46 -3.28
C GLU A 371 -25.53 -20.36 -3.89
N GLY A 372 -26.84 -20.63 -4.02
CA GLY A 372 -27.83 -19.76 -4.68
C GLY A 372 -28.39 -20.31 -5.99
N THR A 373 -29.33 -19.59 -6.60
CA THR A 373 -29.78 -19.79 -7.99
C THR A 373 -28.65 -19.47 -8.99
N PRO A 374 -28.68 -19.96 -10.24
CA PRO A 374 -27.64 -19.68 -11.24
C PRO A 374 -27.30 -18.19 -11.41
N GLU A 375 -28.29 -17.33 -11.23
CA GLU A 375 -28.17 -15.87 -11.24
C GLU A 375 -27.50 -15.35 -9.95
N GLU A 376 -27.91 -15.83 -8.77
CA GLU A 376 -27.32 -15.48 -7.46
C GLU A 376 -25.88 -16.00 -7.29
N ARG A 377 -25.50 -17.03 -8.06
CA ARG A 377 -24.15 -17.59 -8.04
C ARG A 377 -23.12 -16.71 -8.74
N LYS A 378 -23.51 -15.66 -9.45
CA LYS A 378 -22.56 -14.82 -10.21
C LYS A 378 -22.39 -13.48 -9.50
N ILE A 379 -21.20 -13.24 -8.98
CA ILE A 379 -20.79 -11.91 -8.50
C ILE A 379 -20.06 -11.22 -9.63
N GLU A 380 -20.60 -10.11 -10.12
CA GLU A 380 -19.89 -9.27 -11.10
C GLU A 380 -18.64 -8.66 -10.45
N LEU A 381 -17.51 -8.75 -11.15
CA LEU A 381 -16.23 -8.20 -10.73
C LEU A 381 -15.88 -7.00 -11.58
N THR A 382 -15.61 -5.89 -10.91
CA THR A 382 -15.02 -4.69 -11.50
C THR A 382 -13.67 -4.44 -10.80
N SER A 383 -12.59 -4.41 -11.58
CA SER A 383 -11.24 -4.11 -11.08
C SER A 383 -10.91 -2.66 -11.40
N ILE A 384 -10.92 -1.78 -10.39
CA ILE A 384 -10.60 -0.36 -10.56
C ILE A 384 -9.19 -0.16 -11.15
N PRO A 385 -8.14 -0.88 -10.72
CA PRO A 385 -6.80 -0.76 -11.31
C PRO A 385 -6.77 -1.05 -12.81
N GLU A 386 -7.54 -2.05 -13.27
CA GLU A 386 -7.63 -2.37 -14.70
C GLU A 386 -8.27 -1.22 -15.48
N LEU A 387 -9.35 -0.64 -14.96
CA LEU A 387 -10.03 0.49 -15.60
C LEU A 387 -9.13 1.74 -15.66
N VAL A 388 -8.40 2.00 -14.58
CA VAL A 388 -7.43 3.09 -14.50
C VAL A 388 -6.31 2.89 -15.53
N ASN A 389 -5.75 1.68 -15.59
CA ASN A 389 -4.68 1.36 -16.53
C ASN A 389 -5.17 1.48 -17.98
N ASP A 390 -6.36 0.99 -18.29
CA ASP A 390 -6.97 1.15 -19.62
C ASP A 390 -7.15 2.63 -19.99
N TRP A 391 -7.63 3.45 -19.05
CA TRP A 391 -7.78 4.89 -19.26
C TRP A 391 -6.43 5.60 -19.49
N LEU A 392 -5.44 5.35 -18.62
CA LEU A 392 -4.09 5.91 -18.75
C LEU A 392 -3.45 5.50 -20.08
N ASN A 393 -3.54 4.22 -20.45
CA ASN A 393 -3.00 3.74 -21.72
C ASN A 393 -3.68 4.43 -22.91
N ASN A 394 -5.01 4.54 -22.91
CA ASN A 394 -5.72 5.21 -23.99
C ASN A 394 -5.33 6.69 -24.12
N LYS A 395 -5.16 7.39 -22.99
CA LYS A 395 -4.71 8.79 -23.00
C LYS A 395 -3.29 8.91 -23.52
N TYR A 396 -2.33 8.25 -22.88
CA TYR A 396 -0.90 8.47 -23.12
C TYR A 396 -0.32 7.73 -24.34
N THR A 397 -1.09 6.86 -24.98
CA THR A 397 -0.74 6.31 -26.31
C THR A 397 -1.31 7.11 -27.48
N ALA A 398 -2.16 8.11 -27.23
CA ALA A 398 -2.65 9.01 -28.27
C ALA A 398 -1.49 9.82 -28.90
N GLU A 399 -1.69 10.32 -30.13
CA GLU A 399 -0.66 11.08 -30.85
C GLU A 399 -0.22 12.35 -30.12
N ASP A 400 -1.15 12.97 -29.37
CA ASP A 400 -0.90 14.15 -28.56
C ASP A 400 -1.83 14.21 -27.31
N PRO A 401 -1.47 13.54 -26.20
CA PRO A 401 -2.21 13.63 -24.95
C PRO A 401 -2.23 15.04 -24.38
N GLN A 402 -3.36 15.73 -24.54
CA GLN A 402 -3.56 17.04 -23.92
C GLN A 402 -3.65 16.92 -22.38
N LEU A 403 -3.08 17.92 -21.71
CA LEU A 403 -3.30 18.12 -20.28
C LEU A 403 -4.78 18.45 -20.03
N GLU A 404 -5.28 18.07 -18.85
CA GLU A 404 -6.59 18.54 -18.42
C GLU A 404 -6.56 20.05 -18.15
N GLU A 405 -7.70 20.71 -18.35
CA GLU A 405 -7.83 22.16 -18.19
C GLU A 405 -7.33 22.64 -16.82
N ASP A 406 -7.73 21.91 -15.76
CA ASP A 406 -7.35 22.15 -14.37
C ASP A 406 -5.87 21.84 -14.05
N ASN A 407 -5.11 21.29 -15.00
CA ASN A 407 -3.68 20.95 -14.87
C ASN A 407 -2.76 21.88 -15.65
N HIS A 408 -3.30 22.88 -16.36
CA HIS A 408 -2.47 23.92 -16.95
C HIS A 408 -1.75 24.73 -15.88
N ALA A 409 -0.53 25.16 -16.21
CA ALA A 409 0.32 25.87 -15.27
C ALA A 409 -0.36 27.16 -14.76
N PRO A 410 -0.44 27.36 -13.43
CA PRO A 410 -0.91 28.62 -12.86
C PRO A 410 0.13 29.73 -13.06
N SER A 411 -0.25 30.98 -12.76
CA SER A 411 0.66 32.14 -12.86
C SER A 411 1.85 32.07 -11.90
N THR A 412 1.70 31.37 -10.78
CA THR A 412 2.73 31.19 -9.75
C THR A 412 2.74 29.74 -9.27
N VAL A 413 3.93 29.14 -9.20
CA VAL A 413 4.13 27.79 -8.66
C VAL A 413 5.09 27.85 -7.47
N ASN A 414 4.59 27.51 -6.30
CA ASN A 414 5.31 27.56 -5.04
C ASN A 414 5.88 26.21 -4.60
N LEU A 415 5.46 25.09 -5.20
CA LEU A 415 5.94 23.76 -4.81
C LEU A 415 7.44 23.64 -5.03
N ARG A 416 8.20 23.44 -3.95
CA ARG A 416 9.66 23.30 -3.94
C ARG A 416 10.12 21.94 -3.44
N THR A 417 9.39 21.36 -2.49
CA THR A 417 9.72 20.10 -1.85
C THR A 417 8.62 19.09 -2.09
N LEU A 418 8.99 17.95 -2.67
CA LEU A 418 8.10 16.81 -2.86
C LEU A 418 8.71 15.59 -2.18
N GLU A 419 7.91 14.91 -1.36
CA GLU A 419 8.28 13.65 -0.75
C GLU A 419 7.22 12.60 -1.07
N ILE A 420 7.64 11.45 -1.60
CA ILE A 420 6.76 10.31 -1.89
C ILE A 420 7.40 9.07 -1.29
N LEU A 421 6.71 8.45 -0.34
CA LEU A 421 7.31 7.53 0.62
C LEU A 421 6.57 6.20 0.62
N GLU A 422 7.26 5.18 0.11
CA GLU A 422 6.82 3.79 -0.06
C GLU A 422 5.56 3.58 -0.89
N ASN A 423 5.07 2.33 -0.91
CA ASN A 423 4.11 1.82 -1.87
C ASN A 423 4.64 1.99 -3.29
N ASP A 424 3.92 2.71 -4.15
CA ASP A 424 4.27 2.89 -5.56
C ASP A 424 4.89 4.28 -5.80
N ALA A 425 5.87 4.67 -4.99
CA ALA A 425 6.37 6.04 -4.93
C ALA A 425 6.92 6.59 -6.27
N ILE A 426 7.70 5.78 -7.01
CA ILE A 426 8.22 6.14 -8.34
C ILE A 426 7.08 6.15 -9.35
N ASP A 427 6.15 5.21 -9.27
CA ASP A 427 4.99 5.15 -10.16
C ASP A 427 4.07 6.37 -9.97
N THR A 428 3.81 6.75 -8.72
CA THR A 428 3.09 7.98 -8.34
C THR A 428 3.84 9.22 -8.84
N PHE A 429 5.16 9.29 -8.65
CA PHE A 429 5.99 10.37 -9.19
C PHE A 429 5.85 10.49 -10.72
N ASN A 430 5.93 9.37 -11.44
CA ASN A 430 5.79 9.34 -12.89
C ASN A 430 4.41 9.86 -13.33
N ARG A 431 3.33 9.41 -12.68
CA ARG A 431 1.97 9.89 -12.97
C ARG A 431 1.81 11.39 -12.69
N MET A 432 2.39 11.87 -11.59
CA MET A 432 2.39 13.31 -11.26
C MET A 432 3.17 14.11 -12.29
N ALA A 433 4.33 13.64 -12.73
CA ALA A 433 5.15 14.33 -13.73
C ALA A 433 4.46 14.42 -15.10
N MET A 434 3.70 13.40 -15.49
CA MET A 434 2.93 13.44 -16.74
C MET A 434 1.71 14.39 -16.64
N ALA A 435 1.01 14.37 -15.51
CA ALA A 435 -0.22 15.14 -15.32
C ALA A 435 0.00 16.60 -14.90
N LEU A 436 1.06 16.86 -14.13
CA LEU A 436 1.37 18.16 -13.50
C LEU A 436 2.86 18.52 -13.73
N PRO A 437 3.34 18.57 -14.99
CA PRO A 437 4.76 18.76 -15.28
C PRO A 437 5.31 20.07 -14.69
N HIS A 438 4.51 21.14 -14.71
CA HIS A 438 4.88 22.45 -14.19
C HIS A 438 5.19 22.45 -12.67
N LEU A 439 4.59 21.53 -11.90
CA LEU A 439 4.91 21.38 -10.47
C LEU A 439 6.23 20.64 -10.29
N VAL A 440 6.41 19.56 -11.05
CA VAL A 440 7.59 18.68 -10.96
C VAL A 440 8.86 19.38 -11.44
N GLU A 441 8.78 20.17 -12.51
CA GLU A 441 9.89 20.98 -13.03
C GLU A 441 10.37 22.06 -12.05
N ASN A 442 9.49 22.52 -11.15
CA ASN A 442 9.74 23.60 -10.21
C ASN A 442 10.42 23.14 -8.90
N LEU A 443 10.58 21.82 -8.72
CA LEU A 443 11.15 21.22 -7.52
C LEU A 443 12.62 21.56 -7.33
N THR A 444 12.99 21.88 -6.09
CA THR A 444 14.38 22.03 -5.64
C THR A 444 14.81 20.90 -4.72
N THR A 445 13.85 20.24 -4.07
CA THR A 445 14.07 19.06 -3.20
C THR A 445 13.08 17.95 -3.55
N LEU A 446 13.61 16.74 -3.73
CA LEU A 446 12.83 15.54 -4.00
C LEU A 446 13.30 14.43 -3.08
N ASN A 447 12.34 13.82 -2.37
CA ASN A 447 12.56 12.61 -1.60
C ASN A 447 11.68 11.49 -2.17
N LEU A 448 12.29 10.46 -2.75
CA LEU A 448 11.60 9.27 -3.22
C LEU A 448 12.10 8.06 -2.47
N ARG A 449 11.17 7.34 -1.83
CA ARG A 449 11.46 6.08 -1.15
C ARG A 449 10.59 4.97 -1.73
N SER A 450 11.22 3.99 -2.33
CA SER A 450 10.60 2.87 -3.05
C SER A 450 11.39 1.60 -2.71
N THR A 451 11.15 1.02 -1.53
CA THR A 451 11.89 -0.18 -1.06
C THR A 451 11.01 -1.43 -0.94
N HIS A 452 9.67 -1.30 -0.93
CA HIS A 452 8.76 -2.45 -0.84
C HIS A 452 8.46 -3.18 -2.16
N GLY A 453 8.86 -2.65 -3.32
CA GLY A 453 8.66 -3.31 -4.61
C GLY A 453 7.20 -3.33 -5.08
N LEU A 454 6.51 -2.20 -4.91
CA LEU A 454 5.11 -1.99 -5.33
C LEU A 454 5.00 -0.99 -6.49
N ASP A 455 6.11 -0.65 -7.14
CA ASP A 455 6.17 0.29 -8.27
C ASP A 455 5.88 -0.37 -9.63
N PHE A 456 5.53 0.48 -10.60
CA PHE A 456 5.33 0.16 -12.01
C PHE A 456 4.11 -0.73 -12.30
N HIS A 457 3.05 -0.57 -11.51
CA HIS A 457 1.73 -1.14 -11.79
C HIS A 457 0.98 -0.36 -12.88
N PHE A 458 1.18 0.96 -12.94
CA PHE A 458 0.48 1.85 -13.88
C PHE A 458 1.40 2.48 -14.92
N THR A 459 2.68 2.72 -14.59
CA THR A 459 3.65 3.31 -15.52
C THR A 459 4.77 2.33 -15.89
N SER A 460 5.39 2.57 -17.05
CA SER A 460 6.58 1.82 -17.45
C SER A 460 7.78 2.20 -16.59
N GLU A 461 8.54 1.22 -16.15
CA GLU A 461 9.85 1.42 -15.51
C GLU A 461 10.85 2.23 -16.35
N LYS A 462 10.63 2.32 -17.67
CA LYS A 462 11.45 3.12 -18.60
C LYS A 462 11.14 4.62 -18.56
N LEU A 463 10.04 5.01 -17.92
CA LEU A 463 9.61 6.41 -17.85
C LEU A 463 10.43 7.20 -16.82
N PHE A 464 10.73 6.59 -15.67
CA PHE A 464 11.56 7.20 -14.64
C PHE A 464 12.95 7.65 -15.15
N PRO A 465 13.72 6.84 -15.93
CA PRO A 465 14.92 7.29 -16.63
C PRO A 465 14.79 8.53 -17.50
N GLN A 466 13.60 8.77 -18.04
CA GLN A 466 13.36 9.87 -18.95
C GLN A 466 13.01 11.15 -18.19
N ILE A 467 12.28 11.04 -17.08
CA ILE A 467 11.81 12.19 -16.30
C ILE A 467 12.90 12.72 -15.37
N LEU A 468 13.51 11.85 -14.57
CA LEU A 468 14.43 12.25 -13.51
C LEU A 468 15.57 13.18 -13.99
N PRO A 469 16.28 12.91 -15.09
CA PRO A 469 17.39 13.78 -15.53
C PRO A 469 16.93 15.16 -16.03
N GLN A 470 15.64 15.34 -16.33
CA GLN A 470 15.10 16.62 -16.80
C GLN A 470 14.89 17.64 -15.66
N LEU A 471 14.98 17.23 -14.40
CA LEU A 471 14.79 18.09 -13.22
C LEU A 471 15.99 19.01 -12.97
N SER A 472 16.24 19.94 -13.90
CA SER A 472 17.40 20.84 -13.88
C SER A 472 17.43 21.82 -12.71
N ASN A 473 16.28 22.10 -12.07
CA ASN A 473 16.19 22.94 -10.87
C ASN A 473 16.48 22.18 -9.57
N LEU A 474 16.56 20.85 -9.62
CA LEU A 474 16.69 20.03 -8.43
C LEU A 474 18.10 20.15 -7.83
N GLN A 475 18.15 20.51 -6.54
CA GLN A 475 19.39 20.72 -5.80
C GLN A 475 19.63 19.64 -4.75
N THR A 476 18.56 19.07 -4.20
CA THR A 476 18.61 18.01 -3.20
C THR A 476 17.79 16.82 -3.67
N LEU A 477 18.44 15.66 -3.77
CA LEU A 477 17.78 14.40 -4.08
C LEU A 477 18.05 13.41 -2.94
N GLN A 478 16.98 12.95 -2.30
CA GLN A 478 16.97 11.80 -1.42
C GLN A 478 16.29 10.66 -2.17
N LEU A 479 17.01 9.57 -2.38
CA LEU A 479 16.59 8.47 -3.24
C LEU A 479 16.89 7.15 -2.56
N SER A 480 15.85 6.52 -2.02
CA SER A 480 15.90 5.17 -1.45
C SER A 480 15.21 4.21 -2.42
N ILE A 481 15.98 3.41 -3.14
CA ILE A 481 15.46 2.53 -4.21
C ILE A 481 15.87 1.09 -3.94
N GLY A 482 14.87 0.20 -3.88
CA GLY A 482 15.04 -1.24 -3.75
C GLY A 482 15.27 -1.98 -5.07
N GLU A 483 15.09 -3.30 -5.05
CA GLU A 483 15.03 -4.14 -6.26
C GLU A 483 13.66 -4.03 -6.95
N VAL A 484 13.31 -2.81 -7.38
CA VAL A 484 11.98 -2.44 -7.88
C VAL A 484 11.84 -2.50 -9.40
N PHE A 485 12.93 -2.67 -10.15
CA PHE A 485 12.92 -2.82 -11.62
C PHE A 485 12.77 -4.29 -12.02
N ASP A 486 12.01 -4.56 -13.09
CA ASP A 486 11.93 -5.87 -13.72
C ASP A 486 13.08 -6.06 -14.71
N ASP A 487 13.47 -4.99 -15.41
CA ASP A 487 14.71 -4.95 -16.19
C ASP A 487 15.91 -4.73 -15.26
N ASP A 488 16.63 -5.83 -14.99
CA ASP A 488 17.84 -5.88 -14.15
C ASP A 488 18.95 -4.91 -14.61
N SER A 489 18.87 -4.35 -15.83
CA SER A 489 19.84 -3.37 -16.34
C SER A 489 19.59 -1.92 -15.90
N LEU A 490 18.37 -1.59 -15.43
CA LEU A 490 17.98 -0.23 -15.08
C LEU A 490 18.61 0.25 -13.77
N LEU A 491 18.54 -0.55 -12.71
CA LEU A 491 19.10 -0.17 -11.41
C LEU A 491 20.63 0.06 -11.48
N PRO A 492 21.43 -0.82 -12.14
CA PRO A 492 22.85 -0.54 -12.34
C PRO A 492 23.15 0.72 -13.17
N ALA A 493 22.24 1.11 -14.07
CA ALA A 493 22.39 2.31 -14.91
C ALA A 493 21.90 3.61 -14.23
N LEU A 494 21.38 3.54 -13.00
CA LEU A 494 20.76 4.65 -12.27
C LEU A 494 21.71 5.86 -12.12
N TYR A 495 23.03 5.70 -12.03
CA TYR A 495 23.90 6.89 -11.95
C TYR A 495 23.80 7.79 -13.19
N THR A 496 23.46 7.25 -14.36
CA THR A 496 23.44 7.98 -15.64
C THR A 496 22.26 8.93 -15.80
N TRP A 497 21.19 8.73 -15.03
CA TRP A 497 19.95 9.51 -15.15
C TRP A 497 19.81 10.55 -14.04
N LEU A 498 20.85 10.74 -13.20
CA LEU A 498 20.76 11.65 -12.05
C LEU A 498 20.66 13.11 -12.54
N PRO A 499 19.85 13.95 -11.88
CA PRO A 499 19.73 15.37 -12.24
C PRO A 499 21.10 16.06 -12.20
N PRO A 500 21.45 16.90 -13.19
CA PRO A 500 22.82 17.38 -13.35
C PRO A 500 23.25 18.41 -12.28
N ASN A 501 22.30 19.13 -11.67
CA ASN A 501 22.57 20.30 -10.82
C ASN A 501 22.48 20.01 -9.30
N LEU A 502 22.59 18.74 -8.91
CA LEU A 502 22.52 18.36 -7.50
C LEU A 502 23.69 18.95 -6.70
N SER A 503 23.34 19.57 -5.58
CA SER A 503 24.28 20.00 -4.53
C SER A 503 24.33 19.03 -3.35
N ARG A 504 23.26 18.25 -3.16
CA ARG A 504 23.14 17.21 -2.14
C ARG A 504 22.50 15.96 -2.75
N LEU A 505 23.16 14.83 -2.61
CA LEU A 505 22.65 13.52 -2.98
C LEU A 505 22.68 12.60 -1.75
N GLN A 506 21.53 12.03 -1.42
CA GLN A 506 21.38 10.98 -0.44
C GLN A 506 20.82 9.75 -1.15
N PHE A 507 21.65 8.74 -1.36
CA PHE A 507 21.28 7.52 -2.06
C PHE A 507 21.28 6.35 -1.08
N ARG A 508 20.20 5.56 -1.10
CA ARG A 508 20.09 4.27 -0.41
C ARG A 508 19.65 3.21 -1.40
N GLY A 509 20.37 2.11 -1.48
CA GLY A 509 20.14 1.05 -2.46
C GLY A 509 20.37 -0.37 -1.93
N PRO A 510 20.17 -1.41 -2.76
CA PRO A 510 20.46 -2.77 -2.36
C PRO A 510 21.95 -3.10 -2.41
N ALA A 511 22.39 -3.91 -1.46
CA ALA A 511 23.75 -4.44 -1.41
C ALA A 511 24.14 -5.23 -2.68
N SER A 512 23.15 -5.80 -3.39
CA SER A 512 23.37 -6.51 -4.66
C SER A 512 23.89 -5.59 -5.77
N LEU A 513 23.72 -4.26 -5.67
CA LEU A 513 24.20 -3.31 -6.66
C LEU A 513 25.74 -3.40 -6.86
N THR A 514 26.49 -3.68 -5.80
CA THR A 514 27.96 -3.81 -5.88
C THR A 514 28.42 -5.07 -6.60
N GLN A 515 27.51 -6.00 -6.89
CA GLN A 515 27.78 -7.22 -7.64
C GLN A 515 27.53 -7.05 -9.14
N SER A 516 27.00 -5.90 -9.55
CA SER A 516 26.76 -5.60 -10.97
C SER A 516 28.08 -5.41 -11.71
N GLU A 517 28.13 -5.86 -12.96
CA GLU A 517 29.24 -5.56 -13.89
C GLU A 517 29.44 -4.06 -14.12
N LYS A 518 28.40 -3.24 -13.89
CA LYS A 518 28.46 -1.77 -14.01
C LYS A 518 28.85 -1.06 -12.71
N TRP A 519 29.18 -1.78 -11.63
CA TRP A 519 29.54 -1.13 -10.37
C TRP A 519 30.77 -0.21 -10.52
N GLU A 520 31.75 -0.63 -11.31
CA GLU A 520 32.93 0.20 -11.57
C GLU A 520 32.56 1.51 -12.26
N ASP A 521 31.54 1.52 -13.12
CA ASP A 521 31.08 2.75 -13.77
C ASP A 521 30.55 3.78 -12.76
N TRP A 522 29.95 3.34 -11.64
CA TRP A 522 29.56 4.24 -10.55
C TRP A 522 30.79 4.91 -9.94
N VAL A 523 31.81 4.12 -9.60
CA VAL A 523 33.06 4.63 -9.01
C VAL A 523 33.72 5.63 -9.95
N GLN A 524 33.79 5.30 -11.24
CA GLN A 524 34.35 6.19 -12.27
C GLN A 524 33.52 7.47 -12.46
N ALA A 525 32.19 7.36 -12.46
CA ALA A 525 31.32 8.52 -12.54
C ALA A 525 31.56 9.48 -11.37
N PHE A 526 31.56 8.98 -10.12
CA PHE A 526 31.81 9.83 -8.95
C PHE A 526 33.23 10.41 -8.90
N SER A 527 34.21 9.77 -9.56
CA SER A 527 35.57 10.30 -9.74
C SER A 527 35.65 11.46 -10.75
N SER A 528 34.70 11.54 -11.70
CA SER A 528 34.71 12.55 -12.76
C SER A 528 34.21 13.92 -12.28
N GLU A 529 35.00 14.98 -12.51
CA GLU A 529 34.60 16.37 -12.22
C GLU A 529 33.39 16.84 -13.05
N THR A 530 33.16 16.24 -14.22
CA THR A 530 32.02 16.58 -15.09
C THR A 530 30.72 15.93 -14.65
N PHE A 531 30.79 14.90 -13.81
CA PHE A 531 29.63 14.19 -13.29
C PHE A 531 29.19 14.82 -11.96
N LEU A 532 27.97 15.36 -11.92
CA LEU A 532 27.43 16.13 -10.79
C LEU A 532 28.42 17.22 -10.32
N PRO A 533 28.76 18.20 -11.17
CA PRO A 533 29.82 19.17 -10.90
C PRO A 533 29.55 20.08 -9.69
N HIS A 534 28.30 20.18 -9.25
CA HIS A 534 27.86 21.04 -8.15
C HIS A 534 27.67 20.29 -6.81
N LEU A 535 27.95 18.99 -6.78
CA LEU A 535 27.72 18.14 -5.61
C LEU A 535 28.67 18.54 -4.47
N LYS A 536 28.09 18.86 -3.31
CA LYS A 536 28.82 19.25 -2.09
C LYS A 536 28.65 18.25 -0.96
N HIS A 537 27.50 17.59 -0.90
CA HIS A 537 27.16 16.63 0.14
C HIS A 537 26.71 15.31 -0.48
N LEU A 538 27.33 14.22 -0.05
CA LEU A 538 26.98 12.88 -0.46
C LEU A 538 26.71 12.01 0.76
N SER A 539 25.57 11.35 0.75
CA SER A 539 25.31 10.19 1.59
C SER A 539 25.00 9.02 0.68
N PHE A 540 25.71 7.91 0.82
CA PHE A 540 25.56 6.75 -0.05
C PHE A 540 25.49 5.50 0.81
N THR A 541 24.50 4.64 0.64
CA THR A 541 24.31 3.48 1.52
C THR A 541 23.71 2.32 0.76
N LEU A 542 24.30 1.13 0.85
CA LEU A 542 23.83 -0.07 0.16
C LEU A 542 23.49 -1.17 1.16
N ASP A 543 22.53 -0.89 2.04
CA ASP A 543 22.12 -1.76 3.15
C ASP A 543 20.80 -2.50 2.90
N LEU A 544 20.12 -2.23 1.78
CA LEU A 544 18.90 -2.94 1.43
C LEU A 544 19.24 -4.38 0.99
N HIS A 545 18.44 -5.34 1.45
CA HIS A 545 18.61 -6.73 1.10
C HIS A 545 17.24 -7.37 0.87
N TYR A 546 17.16 -8.21 -0.15
CA TYR A 546 15.92 -8.78 -0.65
C TYR A 546 16.04 -10.30 -0.72
N GLU A 547 15.07 -10.97 -0.12
CA GLU A 547 14.93 -12.42 -0.20
C GLU A 547 13.69 -12.78 -1.03
N PRO A 548 13.73 -13.86 -1.83
CA PRO A 548 12.55 -14.36 -2.53
C PRO A 548 11.38 -14.61 -1.56
N THR A 549 10.18 -14.19 -1.95
CA THR A 549 8.95 -14.41 -1.19
C THR A 549 7.83 -14.89 -2.12
N ASP A 550 6.98 -15.78 -1.61
CA ASP A 550 5.79 -16.28 -2.32
C ASP A 550 4.58 -15.33 -2.16
N ASN A 551 4.81 -14.03 -1.93
CA ASN A 551 3.72 -13.07 -1.69
C ASN A 551 2.97 -12.76 -2.98
N SER A 552 1.64 -12.74 -2.92
CA SER A 552 0.78 -12.39 -4.05
C SER A 552 0.62 -10.88 -4.29
N TRP A 553 1.25 -10.04 -3.46
CA TRP A 553 1.17 -8.59 -3.48
C TRP A 553 2.58 -8.00 -3.61
N GLY A 554 2.81 -7.21 -4.66
CA GLY A 554 4.13 -6.69 -5.03
C GLY A 554 5.03 -7.71 -5.71
N LYS A 555 6.32 -7.37 -5.85
CA LYS A 555 7.31 -8.29 -6.42
C LYS A 555 7.56 -9.51 -5.52
N ASN A 556 8.00 -10.62 -6.12
CA ASN A 556 8.35 -11.88 -5.44
C ASN A 556 9.63 -11.78 -4.57
N LYS A 557 9.94 -10.60 -4.04
CA LYS A 557 11.08 -10.33 -3.19
C LYS A 557 10.64 -9.42 -2.06
N LYS A 558 11.02 -9.74 -0.82
CA LYS A 558 10.68 -8.91 0.34
C LYS A 558 11.96 -8.41 1.00
N GLU A 559 11.93 -7.16 1.41
CA GLU A 559 13.03 -6.55 2.17
C GLU A 559 13.28 -7.32 3.48
N ARG A 560 14.56 -7.54 3.77
CA ARG A 560 15.08 -8.23 4.96
C ARG A 560 16.33 -7.53 5.46
N ILE A 561 16.71 -7.88 6.69
CA ILE A 561 17.99 -7.46 7.26
C ILE A 561 19.11 -8.15 6.47
N ALA A 562 20.07 -7.37 6.00
CA ALA A 562 21.20 -7.90 5.24
C ALA A 562 22.05 -8.84 6.12
N PRO A 563 22.46 -10.01 5.62
CA PRO A 563 23.47 -10.82 6.28
C PRO A 563 24.77 -10.04 6.47
N GLU A 564 25.45 -10.24 7.60
CA GLU A 564 26.67 -9.50 7.97
C GLU A 564 27.73 -9.49 6.84
N HIS A 565 27.99 -10.65 6.25
CA HIS A 565 28.99 -10.79 5.19
C HIS A 565 28.62 -10.03 3.91
N VAL A 566 27.32 -9.97 3.56
CA VAL A 566 26.81 -9.19 2.43
C VAL A 566 27.00 -7.71 2.70
N LEU A 567 26.60 -7.24 3.89
CA LEU A 567 26.71 -5.85 4.30
C LEU A 567 28.18 -5.39 4.33
N HIS A 568 29.05 -6.20 4.91
CA HIS A 568 30.50 -5.94 4.96
C HIS A 568 31.10 -5.85 3.56
N SER A 569 30.72 -6.75 2.65
CA SER A 569 31.24 -6.77 1.28
C SER A 569 30.77 -5.55 0.48
N ALA A 570 29.49 -5.17 0.62
CA ALA A 570 28.95 -3.98 0.00
C ALA A 570 29.63 -2.70 0.53
N ARG A 571 29.85 -2.60 1.85
CA ARG A 571 30.57 -1.46 2.44
C ARG A 571 32.00 -1.35 1.90
N ALA A 572 32.73 -2.46 1.84
CA ALA A 572 34.09 -2.47 1.28
C ALA A 572 34.11 -2.04 -0.20
N ALA A 573 33.11 -2.44 -0.99
CA ALA A 573 32.99 -2.06 -2.39
C ALA A 573 32.61 -0.59 -2.61
N VAL A 574 31.97 0.07 -1.62
CA VAL A 574 31.61 1.49 -1.66
C VAL A 574 32.79 2.40 -1.26
N GLU A 575 33.80 1.91 -0.53
CA GLU A 575 34.92 2.76 -0.09
C GLU A 575 35.66 3.49 -1.23
N PRO A 576 35.96 2.86 -2.38
CA PRO A 576 36.55 3.57 -3.53
C PRO A 576 35.70 4.74 -4.04
N LEU A 577 34.36 4.62 -3.98
CA LEU A 577 33.44 5.69 -4.35
C LEU A 577 33.52 6.85 -3.35
N TYR A 578 33.60 6.56 -2.04
CA TYR A 578 33.80 7.60 -1.03
C TYR A 578 35.13 8.33 -1.21
N GLU A 579 36.22 7.59 -1.47
CA GLU A 579 37.52 8.20 -1.70
C GLU A 579 37.52 9.11 -2.94
N ALA A 580 36.92 8.64 -4.05
CA ALA A 580 36.73 9.45 -5.25
C ALA A 580 35.96 10.74 -4.96
N ALA A 581 34.87 10.66 -4.19
CA ALA A 581 34.09 11.82 -3.81
C ALA A 581 34.86 12.78 -2.86
N ARG A 582 35.60 12.25 -1.88
CA ARG A 582 36.45 13.04 -0.97
C ARG A 582 37.54 13.79 -1.72
N GLN A 583 38.17 13.16 -2.72
CA GLN A 583 39.20 13.78 -3.57
C GLN A 583 38.66 14.98 -4.35
N ARG A 584 37.37 14.97 -4.70
CA ARG A 584 36.66 16.10 -5.31
C ARG A 584 36.21 17.18 -4.30
N GLY A 585 36.51 17.01 -3.02
CA GLY A 585 36.07 17.91 -1.96
C GLY A 585 34.60 17.74 -1.55
N ILE A 586 33.97 16.62 -1.90
CA ILE A 586 32.58 16.33 -1.53
C ILE A 586 32.54 15.82 -0.08
N ALA A 587 31.70 16.42 0.74
CA ALA A 587 31.52 16.02 2.13
C ALA A 587 30.67 14.74 2.20
N ILE A 588 31.26 13.66 2.72
CA ILE A 588 30.55 12.40 3.00
C ILE A 588 29.81 12.53 4.34
N ALA A 589 28.51 12.26 4.33
CA ALA A 589 27.65 12.31 5.50
C ALA A 589 27.01 10.94 5.78
N ARG A 590 26.82 10.63 7.07
CA ARG A 590 26.04 9.48 7.51
C ARG A 590 24.61 9.59 6.99
N HIS A 591 24.08 8.49 6.45
CA HIS A 591 22.67 8.41 6.10
C HIS A 591 21.86 8.20 7.37
N TYR A 592 20.84 9.03 7.56
CA TYR A 592 19.82 8.85 8.59
C TYR A 592 18.46 9.13 7.94
N ASP A 593 17.54 8.19 8.07
CA ASP A 593 16.20 8.34 7.54
C ASP A 593 15.25 8.80 8.65
N THR A 594 14.91 10.09 8.65
CA THR A 594 14.00 10.68 9.64
C THR A 594 12.59 10.10 9.56
N TRP A 595 12.15 9.65 8.38
CA TRP A 595 10.82 9.06 8.21
C TRP A 595 10.70 7.69 8.88
N SER A 596 11.82 6.99 9.08
CA SER A 596 11.82 5.74 9.82
C SER A 596 11.56 5.92 11.32
N ASP A 597 11.74 7.13 11.86
CA ASP A 597 11.36 7.45 13.25
C ASP A 597 9.86 7.76 13.37
N GLU A 598 9.30 8.42 12.36
CA GLU A 598 7.89 8.82 12.33
C GLU A 598 6.97 7.67 11.92
N CYS A 599 7.45 6.73 11.09
CA CYS A 599 6.65 5.68 10.49
C CYS A 599 7.31 4.31 10.69
N GLN A 600 6.79 3.53 11.64
CA GLN A 600 7.38 2.24 12.07
C GLN A 600 7.49 1.17 10.97
N ILE A 601 6.72 1.30 9.89
CA ILE A 601 6.82 0.38 8.74
C ILE A 601 8.06 0.65 7.89
N LEU A 602 8.64 1.85 7.98
CA LEU A 602 9.83 2.25 7.26
C LEU A 602 11.07 1.80 8.04
N ARG A 603 11.90 0.96 7.44
CA ARG A 603 13.12 0.49 8.07
C ARG A 603 14.18 1.59 8.06
N GLN A 604 14.74 1.89 9.24
CA GLN A 604 15.91 2.75 9.41
C GLN A 604 17.13 2.18 8.65
N VAL A 605 18.11 3.02 8.35
CA VAL A 605 19.42 2.55 7.86
C VAL A 605 20.01 1.54 8.83
N ASP A 606 20.57 0.46 8.30
CA ASP A 606 21.23 -0.56 9.11
C ASP A 606 22.38 0.06 9.92
N ASP A 607 22.28 0.07 11.25
CA ASP A 607 23.29 0.65 12.14
C ASP A 607 24.67 -0.02 12.02
N ARG A 608 24.77 -1.19 11.38
CA ARG A 608 26.06 -1.84 11.08
C ARG A 608 26.74 -1.25 9.85
N TRP A 609 26.03 -0.45 9.05
CA TRP A 609 26.60 0.29 7.92
C TRP A 609 27.56 1.41 8.36
N LEU A 610 27.49 1.81 9.63
CA LEU A 610 28.24 2.95 10.16
C LEU A 610 29.74 2.79 9.95
N CYS A 611 30.31 3.86 9.38
CA CYS A 611 31.71 4.03 9.05
C CYS A 611 32.63 3.87 10.25
#